data_AF-A0A9E3BGW9-F1
#
_entry.id   AF-A0A9E3BGW9-F1
#
_cell.length_a   1.000
_cell.length_b   1.000
_cell.length_c   1.000
_cell.angle_alpha   90.00
_cell.angle_beta   90.00
_cell.angle_gamma   90.00
#
_symmetry.space_group_name_H-M   'P 1'
#
loop_
_entity.id
_entity.type
_entity.pdbx_description
1 polymer ?
#
loop_
_entity_poly.entity_id
_entity_poly.type
_entity_poly.pdbx_seq_one_letter_code
_entity_poly.pdbx_strand_id
1 'polypeptide(L)'
;HGKTSSVFHTNTGVLQGLSDPFTATRYHSLTILPETLPAELEVTARTRSGVIMGVRHIELPIHGVQFHPESILTEGGHRMLANWLTYCGQDRDDALVRRLEREVVDSLAPLGRHDDGVVSSEPALAAIDRTSA
;
A
#
# COMPACT_ATOMS: atom_id res chain seq x y z
N HIS A 1 5.97 0.87 15.18
CA HIS A 1 6.70 0.09 14.16
C HIS A 1 5.73 -0.23 13.04
N GLY A 2 6.08 0.10 11.79
CA GLY A 2 5.18 0.08 10.64
C GLY A 2 5.51 1.29 9.77
N LYS A 3 6.43 1.13 8.82
CA LYS A 3 6.74 2.16 7.82
C LYS A 3 6.04 1.79 6.53
N THR A 4 5.41 2.75 5.88
CA THR A 4 4.90 2.55 4.53
C THR A 4 6.01 2.75 3.51
N SER A 5 5.84 2.17 2.33
CA SER A 5 6.76 2.36 1.21
C SER A 5 6.02 2.26 -0.11
N SER A 6 6.43 3.08 -1.06
CA SER A 6 5.98 3.01 -2.45
C SER A 6 6.68 1.83 -3.14
N VAL A 7 5.88 0.90 -3.66
CA VAL A 7 6.34 -0.34 -4.31
C VAL A 7 5.89 -0.32 -5.76
N PHE A 8 6.85 -0.50 -6.67
CA PHE A 8 6.66 -0.64 -8.11
C PHE A 8 6.58 -2.12 -8.48
N HIS A 9 5.76 -2.49 -9.45
CA HIS A 9 5.58 -3.89 -9.80
C HIS A 9 5.34 -4.16 -11.30
N THR A 10 5.51 -5.41 -11.71
CA THR A 10 5.30 -5.85 -13.10
C THR A 10 3.85 -6.20 -13.43
N ASN A 11 2.89 -6.00 -12.51
CA ASN A 11 1.47 -6.31 -12.69
C ASN A 11 1.23 -7.81 -13.00
N THR A 12 2.00 -8.68 -12.35
CA THR A 12 1.95 -10.14 -12.55
C THR A 12 1.70 -10.89 -11.24
N GLY A 13 1.17 -12.11 -11.36
CA GLY A 13 0.95 -13.01 -10.22
C GLY A 13 0.03 -12.39 -9.17
N VAL A 14 0.41 -12.50 -7.90
CA VAL A 14 -0.34 -11.90 -6.78
C VAL A 14 -0.48 -10.38 -6.90
N LEU A 15 0.38 -9.70 -7.67
CA LEU A 15 0.36 -8.24 -7.84
C LEU A 15 -0.49 -7.76 -9.02
N GLN A 16 -1.21 -8.66 -9.69
CA GLN A 16 -2.03 -8.30 -10.85
C GLN A 16 -3.23 -7.40 -10.47
N GLY A 17 -3.41 -6.32 -11.22
CA GLY A 17 -4.51 -5.37 -11.08
C GLY A 17 -4.36 -4.38 -9.92
N LEU A 18 -3.18 -4.29 -9.30
CA LEU A 18 -2.84 -3.24 -8.34
C LEU A 18 -2.38 -1.96 -9.04
N SER A 19 -2.49 -0.84 -8.34
CA SER A 19 -1.88 0.43 -8.75
C SER A 19 -0.37 0.33 -8.79
N ASP A 20 0.27 1.01 -9.74
CA ASP A 20 1.73 1.07 -9.85
C ASP A 20 2.24 2.52 -9.79
N PRO A 21 2.96 2.93 -8.73
CA PRO A 21 3.23 2.15 -7.52
C PRO A 21 2.00 2.06 -6.59
N PHE A 22 2.06 1.14 -5.62
CA PHE A 22 1.12 1.08 -4.50
C PHE A 22 1.83 1.32 -3.16
N THR A 23 1.06 1.71 -2.13
CA THR A 23 1.53 1.86 -0.75
C THR A 23 1.53 0.52 -0.03
N ALA A 24 2.68 0.07 0.46
CA ALA A 24 2.84 -1.18 1.20
C ALA A 24 3.38 -0.95 2.61
N THR A 25 2.84 -1.67 3.59
CA THR A 25 3.33 -1.66 4.98
C THR A 25 4.50 -2.61 5.16
N ARG A 26 5.57 -2.11 5.80
CA ARG A 26 6.75 -2.89 6.14
C ARG A 26 7.12 -2.76 7.60
N TYR A 27 7.70 -3.82 8.13
CA TYR A 27 8.49 -3.78 9.36
C TYR A 27 9.99 -3.73 9.05
N HIS A 28 10.79 -3.50 10.10
CA HIS A 28 12.23 -3.63 9.99
C HIS A 28 12.55 -5.11 9.75
N SER A 29 12.98 -5.44 8.54
CA SER A 29 13.40 -6.79 8.17
C SER A 29 14.59 -6.72 7.22
N LEU A 30 15.29 -7.85 7.13
CA LEU A 30 16.28 -8.08 6.09
C LEU A 30 15.58 -8.13 4.73
N THR A 31 16.34 -7.86 3.67
CA THR A 31 15.84 -7.85 2.30
C THR A 31 16.72 -8.77 1.44
N ILE A 32 16.13 -9.37 0.41
CA ILE A 32 16.89 -10.18 -0.55
C ILE A 32 17.95 -9.30 -1.23
N LEU A 33 19.20 -9.74 -1.22
CA LEU A 33 20.28 -9.15 -1.99
C LEU A 33 20.12 -9.57 -3.46
N PRO A 34 20.07 -8.63 -4.44
CA PRO A 34 19.87 -8.98 -5.85
C PRO A 34 20.86 -10.02 -6.39
N GLU A 35 22.11 -9.96 -5.94
CA GLU A 35 23.19 -10.87 -6.34
C GLU A 35 23.05 -12.29 -5.78
N THR A 36 22.19 -12.50 -4.77
CA THR A 36 21.93 -13.81 -4.18
C THR A 36 20.61 -14.42 -4.68
N LEU A 37 19.92 -13.77 -5.61
CA LEU A 37 18.64 -14.26 -6.12
C LEU A 37 18.88 -15.47 -7.05
N PRO A 38 18.32 -16.64 -6.76
CA PRO A 38 18.48 -17.83 -7.60
C PRO A 38 17.72 -17.65 -8.93
N ALA A 39 18.17 -18.34 -9.99
CA ALA A 39 17.63 -18.18 -11.35
C ALA A 39 16.17 -18.65 -11.49
N GLU A 40 15.71 -19.49 -10.58
CA GLU A 40 14.35 -19.99 -10.49
C GLU A 40 13.35 -18.93 -9.99
N LEU A 41 13.83 -17.82 -9.43
CA LEU A 41 13.01 -16.71 -8.96
C LEU A 41 13.19 -15.47 -9.84
N GLU A 42 12.08 -14.93 -10.34
CA GLU A 42 12.07 -13.63 -11.00
C GLU A 42 11.52 -12.54 -10.06
N VAL A 43 12.07 -11.33 -10.17
CA VAL A 43 11.61 -10.18 -9.38
C VAL A 43 10.36 -9.59 -10.00
N THR A 44 9.29 -9.49 -9.21
CA THR A 44 8.00 -8.94 -9.62
C THR A 44 7.71 -7.57 -9.04
N ALA A 45 8.41 -7.17 -7.97
CA ALA A 45 8.27 -5.83 -7.39
C ALA A 45 9.54 -5.30 -6.72
N ARG A 46 9.71 -3.97 -6.75
CA ARG A 46 10.83 -3.25 -6.13
C ARG A 46 10.41 -1.89 -5.56
N THR A 47 11.17 -1.36 -4.61
CA THR A 47 11.11 0.08 -4.31
C THR A 47 11.86 0.90 -5.37
N ARG A 48 11.68 2.22 -5.38
CA ARG A 48 12.49 3.14 -6.21
C ARG A 48 14.01 3.00 -5.95
N SER A 49 14.39 2.67 -4.72
CA SER A 49 15.80 2.44 -4.33
C SER A 49 16.33 1.05 -4.71
N GLY A 50 15.53 0.22 -5.40
CA GLY A 50 15.94 -1.09 -5.91
C GLY A 50 15.74 -2.27 -4.97
N VAL A 51 15.25 -2.04 -3.74
CA VAL A 51 14.96 -3.11 -2.76
C VAL A 51 13.93 -4.06 -3.36
N ILE A 52 14.22 -5.36 -3.36
CA ILE A 52 13.30 -6.40 -3.84
C ILE A 52 12.11 -6.49 -2.88
N MET A 53 10.91 -6.33 -3.43
CA MET A 53 9.66 -6.28 -2.68
C MET A 53 8.72 -7.46 -3.02
N GLY A 54 8.93 -8.08 -4.17
CA GLY A 54 8.16 -9.24 -4.61
C GLY A 54 8.97 -10.10 -5.57
N VAL A 55 8.77 -11.41 -5.47
CA VAL A 55 9.35 -12.42 -6.37
C VAL A 55 8.29 -13.47 -6.72
N ARG A 56 8.48 -14.18 -7.82
CA ARG A 56 7.76 -15.43 -8.09
C ARG A 56 8.69 -16.47 -8.67
N HIS A 57 8.36 -17.74 -8.44
CA HIS A 57 9.03 -18.82 -9.13
C HIS A 57 8.63 -18.83 -10.61
N ILE A 58 9.57 -19.15 -11.50
CA ILE A 58 9.35 -19.11 -12.96
C ILE A 58 8.37 -20.19 -13.46
N GLU A 59 8.41 -21.39 -12.84
CA GLU A 59 7.54 -22.52 -13.20
C GLU A 59 6.46 -22.88 -12.16
N LEU A 60 6.77 -22.81 -10.86
CA LEU A 60 5.85 -23.21 -9.79
C LEU A 60 4.92 -22.05 -9.36
N PRO A 61 3.71 -22.33 -8.83
CA PRO A 61 2.79 -21.30 -8.33
C PRO A 61 3.23 -20.74 -6.96
N ILE A 62 4.50 -20.38 -6.84
CA ILE A 62 5.11 -19.86 -5.61
C ILE A 62 5.36 -18.37 -5.79
N HIS A 63 4.81 -17.58 -4.87
CA HIS A 63 4.94 -16.13 -4.84
C HIS A 63 5.44 -15.70 -3.47
N GLY A 64 6.34 -14.72 -3.44
CA GLY A 64 6.85 -14.11 -2.21
C GLY A 64 6.70 -12.60 -2.25
N VAL A 65 6.27 -12.01 -1.14
CA VAL A 65 6.23 -10.55 -0.93
C VAL A 65 6.97 -10.20 0.37
N GLN A 66 7.72 -9.10 0.36
CA GLN A 66 8.55 -8.65 1.50
C GLN A 66 7.76 -7.77 2.50
N PHE A 67 6.59 -7.32 2.10
CA PHE A 67 5.69 -6.45 2.85
C PHE A 67 4.50 -7.25 3.41
N HIS A 68 3.65 -6.57 4.18
CA HIS A 68 2.51 -7.16 4.88
C HIS A 68 1.21 -6.92 4.10
N PRO A 69 0.77 -7.84 3.22
CA PRO A 69 -0.47 -7.69 2.47
C PRO A 69 -1.73 -7.70 3.36
N GLU A 70 -1.62 -8.22 4.59
CA GLU A 70 -2.69 -8.24 5.58
C GLU A 70 -2.87 -6.92 6.33
N SER A 71 -1.88 -6.03 6.26
CA SER A 71 -1.94 -4.76 6.98
C SER A 71 -2.96 -3.83 6.36
N ILE A 72 -3.76 -3.18 7.22
CA ILE A 72 -4.76 -2.18 6.80
C ILE A 72 -4.17 -1.01 6.01
N LEU A 73 -2.88 -0.69 6.24
CA LEU A 73 -2.15 0.37 5.56
C LEU A 73 -1.52 -0.09 4.23
N THR A 74 -1.63 -1.37 3.87
CA THR A 74 -1.23 -1.88 2.55
C THR A 74 -2.40 -1.79 1.58
N GLU A 75 -2.22 -1.08 0.48
CA GLU A 75 -3.21 -0.97 -0.58
C GLU A 75 -3.38 -2.30 -1.32
N GLY A 76 -4.64 -2.68 -1.58
CA GLY A 76 -5.00 -3.84 -2.39
C GLY A 76 -4.62 -5.20 -1.79
N GLY A 77 -4.41 -5.31 -0.48
CA GLY A 77 -4.14 -6.57 0.20
C GLY A 77 -5.15 -7.69 -0.11
N HIS A 78 -6.45 -7.35 -0.08
CA HIS A 78 -7.53 -8.29 -0.45
C HIS A 78 -7.42 -8.79 -1.90
N ARG A 79 -7.03 -7.92 -2.83
CA ARG A 79 -6.80 -8.30 -4.23
C ARG A 79 -5.60 -9.22 -4.38
N MET A 80 -4.51 -8.97 -3.65
CA MET A 80 -3.36 -9.88 -3.64
C MET A 80 -3.74 -11.27 -3.16
N LEU A 81 -4.50 -11.37 -2.07
CA LEU A 81 -4.99 -12.64 -1.57
C LEU A 81 -5.92 -13.32 -2.58
N ALA A 82 -6.84 -12.56 -3.18
CA ALA A 82 -7.75 -13.09 -4.19
C ALA A 82 -7.02 -13.60 -5.44
N ASN A 83 -5.98 -12.88 -5.90
CA ASN A 83 -5.10 -13.34 -6.98
C ASN A 83 -4.33 -14.59 -6.58
N TRP A 84 -3.89 -14.73 -5.33
CA TRP A 84 -3.20 -15.93 -4.87
C TRP A 84 -4.14 -17.14 -4.82
N LEU A 85 -5.37 -16.96 -4.35
CA LEU A 85 -6.37 -18.04 -4.24
C LEU A 85 -6.73 -18.67 -5.60
N THR A 86 -6.57 -17.96 -6.72
CA THR A 86 -6.76 -18.55 -8.06
C THR A 86 -5.73 -19.63 -8.37
N TYR A 87 -4.50 -19.50 -7.87
CA TYR A 87 -3.48 -20.54 -7.95
C TYR A 87 -3.79 -21.75 -7.04
N CYS A 88 -4.67 -21.58 -6.06
CA CYS A 88 -5.21 -22.64 -5.21
C CYS A 88 -6.49 -23.28 -5.80
N GLY A 89 -6.88 -22.92 -7.02
CA GLY A 89 -8.07 -23.45 -7.69
C GLY A 89 -9.38 -22.83 -7.23
N GLN A 90 -9.35 -21.65 -6.61
CA GLN A 90 -10.56 -20.89 -6.27
C GLN A 90 -10.88 -19.86 -7.36
N ASP A 91 -12.17 -19.63 -7.60
CA ASP A 91 -12.59 -18.55 -8.48
C ASP A 91 -12.47 -17.18 -7.78
N ARG A 92 -12.09 -16.15 -8.55
CA ARG A 92 -12.00 -14.78 -8.05
C ARG A 92 -13.34 -14.06 -8.18
N ASP A 93 -13.98 -13.76 -7.05
CA ASP A 93 -15.14 -12.85 -7.02
C ASP A 93 -14.68 -11.38 -7.01
N ASP A 94 -14.61 -10.79 -8.20
CA ASP A 94 -14.21 -9.40 -8.38
C ASP A 94 -15.17 -8.38 -7.73
N ALA A 95 -16.44 -8.73 -7.52
CA ALA A 95 -17.38 -7.85 -6.84
C ALA A 95 -17.11 -7.82 -5.32
N LEU A 96 -16.83 -8.98 -4.73
CA LEU A 96 -16.42 -9.09 -3.34
C LEU A 96 -15.10 -8.35 -3.09
N VAL A 97 -14.07 -8.59 -3.92
CA VAL A 97 -12.77 -7.93 -3.79
C VAL A 97 -12.91 -6.41 -3.79
N ARG A 98 -13.62 -5.86 -4.79
CA ARG A 98 -13.84 -4.41 -4.86
C ARG A 98 -14.59 -3.86 -3.65
N ARG A 99 -15.52 -4.63 -3.07
CA ARG A 99 -16.25 -4.22 -1.87
C ARG A 99 -15.33 -4.19 -0.65
N LEU A 100 -14.54 -5.23 -0.41
CA LEU A 100 -13.58 -5.30 0.69
C LEU A 100 -12.50 -4.22 0.58
N GLU A 101 -12.01 -3.92 -0.62
CA GLU A 101 -11.07 -2.82 -0.86
C GLU A 101 -11.67 -1.46 -0.45
N ARG A 102 -12.94 -1.19 -0.79
CA ARG A 102 -13.62 0.04 -0.36
C ARG A 102 -13.82 0.09 1.15
N GLU A 103 -14.23 -1.02 1.76
CA GLU A 103 -14.41 -1.09 3.23
C GLU A 103 -13.11 -0.74 3.98
N VAL A 104 -11.95 -1.20 3.48
CA VAL A 104 -10.63 -0.83 4.05
C VAL A 104 -10.37 0.67 3.87
N VAL A 105 -10.56 1.22 2.67
CA VAL A 105 -10.34 2.66 2.42
C VAL A 105 -11.24 3.53 3.32
N ASP A 106 -12.52 3.18 3.42
CA ASP A 106 -13.48 3.90 4.25
C ASP A 106 -13.11 3.83 5.74
N SER A 107 -12.55 2.72 6.21
CA SER A 107 -12.08 2.57 7.60
C SER A 107 -10.86 3.43 7.95
N LEU A 108 -10.08 3.85 6.95
CA LEU A 108 -8.91 4.72 7.12
C LEU A 108 -9.28 6.21 7.12
N ALA A 109 -10.41 6.59 6.53
CA ALA A 109 -10.84 7.99 6.41
C ALA A 109 -10.96 8.75 7.75
N PRO A 110 -11.39 8.16 8.88
CA PRO A 110 -11.44 8.84 10.17
C PRO A 110 -10.06 9.11 10.80
N LEU A 111 -9.01 8.38 10.40
CA LEU A 111 -7.67 8.46 11.01
C LEU A 111 -6.79 9.57 10.43
N GLY A 112 -7.26 10.29 9.41
CA GLY A 112 -6.54 11.40 8.75
C GLY A 112 -6.83 12.80 9.28
N ARG A 113 -7.56 12.95 10.39
CA ARG A 113 -7.85 14.23 11.04
C ARG A 113 -7.31 14.28 12.47
N HIS A 114 -6.00 14.35 12.62
CA HIS A 114 -5.43 14.94 13.83
C HIS A 114 -5.14 16.42 13.56
N ASP A 115 -5.86 17.24 14.32
CA ASP A 115 -5.78 18.69 14.45
C ASP A 115 -4.41 19.08 15.02
N ASP A 116 -3.52 19.62 14.19
CA ASP A 116 -2.32 20.31 14.66
C ASP A 116 -2.76 21.66 15.25
N GLY A 117 -3.25 21.59 16.48
CA GLY A 117 -3.50 22.74 17.32
C GLY A 117 -2.20 23.49 17.60
N VAL A 118 -2.01 24.62 16.92
CA VAL A 118 -1.14 25.71 17.38
C VAL A 118 -2.03 26.86 17.82
N VAL A 119 -2.18 26.99 19.14
CA VAL A 119 -2.57 28.24 19.78
C VAL A 119 -1.29 29.06 20.00
N SER A 120 -1.17 30.22 19.35
CA SER A 120 -0.55 31.39 20.01
C SER A 120 -0.89 32.72 19.33
N SER A 121 -1.51 33.58 20.13
CA SER A 121 -1.34 35.05 20.22
C SER A 121 -1.68 35.93 19.02
N GLU A 122 -2.84 36.60 19.13
CA GLU A 122 -3.04 37.99 18.69
C GLU A 122 -2.06 38.93 19.43
N PRO A 123 -1.68 40.12 18.88
CA PRO A 123 -2.66 41.21 18.78
C PRO A 123 -2.49 42.25 17.64
N ALA A 124 -3.57 43.04 17.51
CA ALA A 124 -3.58 44.49 17.31
C ALA A 124 -4.04 45.06 15.95
N LEU A 125 -5.20 45.73 16.06
CA LEU A 125 -5.47 47.12 15.68
C LEU A 125 -6.13 47.45 14.32
N ALA A 126 -7.41 47.81 14.44
CA ALA A 126 -8.05 49.04 13.98
C ALA A 126 -8.21 49.35 12.47
N ALA A 127 -9.47 49.34 12.03
CA ALA A 127 -10.11 50.38 11.21
C ALA A 127 -11.62 50.40 11.58
N ILE A 128 -12.07 51.29 12.46
CA ILE A 128 -12.68 52.60 12.17
C ILE A 128 -13.92 52.51 11.26
N ASP A 129 -15.09 52.53 11.92
CA ASP A 129 -16.26 53.41 11.69
C ASP A 129 -16.52 53.92 10.27
N ARG A 130 -17.67 53.52 9.67
CA ARG A 130 -18.66 54.42 9.00
C ARG A 130 -20.08 53.82 9.00
N THR A 131 -20.94 54.38 9.84
CA THR A 131 -22.28 54.95 9.55
C THR A 131 -23.24 54.30 8.53
N SER A 132 -24.52 54.21 8.95
CA SER A 132 -25.78 54.39 8.17
C SER A 132 -26.55 53.14 7.71
N ALA A 133 -27.56 52.74 8.48
CA ALA A 133 -29.01 52.80 8.16
C ALA A 133 -29.81 51.91 9.12
#